data_AF-A0A9Q1HKX0-F1
#
_entry.id   AF-A0A9Q1HKX0-F1
#
_cell.length_a   1.000
_cell.length_b   1.000
_cell.length_c   1.000
_cell.angle_alpha   90.00
_cell.angle_beta   90.00
_cell.angle_gamma   90.00
#
_symmetry.space_group_name_H-M   'P 1'
#
loop_
_entity.id
_entity.type
_entity.pdbx_description
1 polymer ?
#
loop_
_entity_poly.entity_id
_entity_poly.type
_entity_poly.pdbx_seq_one_letter_code
_entity_poly.pdbx_strand_id
1 'polypeptide(L)'
;MNVWYDIAKGSCSFMIWEDGISHHAHRSLSEGRRNNRKTLPLTEDVVKLTKRLQNEVKERKQNLLSAVSTNDFGNVSYLWVGLAEVLLTQLVVFNRKRPGEVSRIILDDYRKCSSGEDSIVDSALSKWEVALCKCLWRVEIVGKRWKTVVVLLTATMKEAMDTLVENREVADV
;
A
#
# COMPACT_ATOMS: atom_id res chain seq x y z
N MET A 1 -26.22 39.62 44.97
CA MET A 1 -27.26 38.56 44.97
C MET A 1 -27.84 38.56 43.57
N ASN A 2 -27.73 37.53 42.73
CA ASN A 2 -27.69 36.09 42.98
C ASN A 2 -26.62 35.37 42.16
N VAL A 3 -25.94 34.43 42.80
CA VAL A 3 -24.75 33.67 42.37
C VAL A 3 -25.11 32.43 41.53
N TRP A 4 -26.33 32.35 41.00
CA TRP A 4 -26.90 31.08 40.52
C TRP A 4 -27.26 31.04 39.03
N TYR A 5 -26.88 32.02 38.22
CA TYR A 5 -27.20 32.02 36.78
C TYR A 5 -25.99 31.88 35.84
N ASP A 6 -24.75 32.08 36.32
CA ASP A 6 -23.55 32.07 35.46
C ASP A 6 -22.74 30.76 35.48
N ILE A 7 -23.23 29.70 36.15
CA ILE A 7 -22.61 28.35 36.10
C ILE A 7 -23.27 27.47 35.02
N ALA A 8 -24.07 28.05 34.11
CA ALA A 8 -24.71 27.31 33.01
C ALA A 8 -23.96 27.38 31.67
N LYS A 9 -22.76 28.01 31.60
CA LYS A 9 -21.96 28.11 30.37
C LYS A 9 -20.47 27.77 30.53
N GLY A 10 -20.14 26.90 31.46
CA GLY A 10 -18.89 26.15 31.43
C GLY A 10 -19.18 24.71 31.09
N SER A 11 -19.32 24.35 29.80
CA SER A 11 -19.34 22.95 29.37
C SER A 11 -17.96 22.34 29.61
N CYS A 12 -17.67 22.07 30.88
CA CYS A 12 -16.67 21.12 31.30
C CYS A 12 -17.17 19.77 30.79
N SER A 13 -16.61 19.31 29.67
CA SER A 13 -16.80 17.95 29.19
C SER A 13 -16.45 17.05 30.37
N PHE A 14 -17.47 16.48 31.00
CA PHE A 14 -17.31 15.58 32.13
C PHE A 14 -16.52 14.39 31.59
N MET A 15 -15.20 14.41 31.80
CA MET A 15 -14.33 13.31 31.44
C MET A 15 -14.76 12.16 32.33
N ILE A 16 -15.44 11.18 31.73
CA ILE A 16 -15.85 9.97 32.42
C ILE A 16 -14.55 9.37 32.97
N TRP A 17 -14.44 9.32 34.30
CA TRP A 17 -13.17 9.01 34.98
C TRP A 17 -12.60 7.64 34.58
N GLU A 18 -13.50 6.70 34.27
CA GLU A 18 -13.19 5.38 33.70
C GLU A 18 -12.47 5.47 32.35
N ASP A 19 -12.87 6.40 31.48
CA ASP A 19 -12.20 6.65 30.20
C ASP A 19 -10.81 7.25 30.39
N GLY A 20 -10.64 8.14 31.37
CA GLY A 20 -9.35 8.76 31.70
C GLY A 20 -8.31 7.74 32.17
N ILE A 21 -8.71 6.85 33.09
CA ILE A 21 -7.82 5.78 33.59
C ILE A 21 -7.47 4.80 32.49
N SER A 22 -8.46 4.39 31.69
CA SER A 22 -8.26 3.45 30.59
C SER A 22 -7.34 4.03 29.51
N HIS A 23 -7.48 5.31 29.18
CA HIS A 23 -6.60 5.99 28.23
C HIS A 23 -5.14 6.06 28.73
N HIS A 24 -4.92 6.43 29.99
CA HIS A 24 -3.57 6.47 30.56
C HIS A 24 -2.95 5.08 30.67
N ALA A 25 -3.72 4.07 31.06
CA ALA A 25 -3.25 2.68 31.10
C ALA A 25 -2.90 2.15 29.69
N HIS A 26 -3.76 2.37 28.70
CA HIS A 26 -3.49 1.99 27.31
C HIS A 26 -2.29 2.73 26.73
N ARG A 27 -2.11 4.01 27.06
CA ARG A 27 -0.95 4.79 26.66
C ARG A 27 0.34 4.23 27.26
N SER A 28 0.37 3.99 28.57
CA SER A 28 1.53 3.40 29.26
C SER A 28 1.88 2.01 28.73
N LEU A 29 0.87 1.15 28.48
CA LEU A 29 1.08 -0.16 27.84
C LEU A 29 1.61 -0.02 26.42
N SER A 30 1.08 0.93 25.64
CA SER A 30 1.51 1.20 24.27
C SER A 30 2.93 1.76 24.20
N GLU A 31 3.28 2.67 25.12
CA GLU A 31 4.62 3.25 25.26
C GLU A 31 5.64 2.20 25.72
N GLY A 32 5.28 1.33 26.66
CA GLY A 32 6.10 0.19 27.07
C GLY A 32 6.34 -0.81 25.94
N ARG A 33 5.29 -1.16 25.18
CA ARG A 33 5.40 -2.05 24.01
C ARG A 33 6.12 -1.40 22.82
N ARG A 34 6.17 -0.06 22.75
CA ARG A 34 6.79 0.68 21.64
C ARG A 34 8.27 0.35 21.46
N ASN A 35 8.98 0.13 22.57
CA ASN A 35 10.41 -0.16 22.60
C ASN A 35 10.72 -1.67 22.69
N ASN A 36 9.71 -2.54 22.67
CA ASN A 36 9.96 -3.98 22.64
C ASN A 36 10.80 -4.35 21.43
N ARG A 37 11.74 -5.29 21.63
CA ARG A 37 12.56 -5.83 20.53
C ARG A 37 11.63 -6.43 19.50
N LYS A 38 11.62 -5.85 18.29
CA LYS A 38 10.86 -6.39 17.16
C LYS A 38 11.63 -7.56 16.59
N THR A 39 11.13 -8.78 16.79
CA THR A 39 11.66 -9.96 16.10
C THR A 39 11.46 -9.76 14.60
N LEU A 40 12.55 -9.76 13.84
CA LEU A 40 12.47 -9.71 12.38
C LEU A 40 11.96 -11.06 11.86
N PRO A 41 11.16 -11.07 10.78
CA PRO A 41 10.76 -12.32 10.15
C PRO A 41 11.99 -13.07 9.63
N LEU A 42 11.93 -14.41 9.67
CA LEU A 42 12.96 -15.24 9.09
C LEU A 42 12.98 -15.08 7.57
N THR A 43 14.17 -15.14 6.97
CA THR A 43 14.33 -15.05 5.51
C THR A 43 13.49 -16.11 4.79
N GLU A 44 13.40 -17.31 5.35
CA GLU A 44 12.58 -18.40 4.83
C GLU A 44 11.10 -18.02 4.72
N ASP A 45 10.55 -17.35 5.73
CA ASP A 45 9.15 -16.95 5.77
C ASP A 45 8.87 -15.84 4.76
N VAL A 46 9.80 -14.88 4.62
CA VAL A 46 9.71 -13.82 3.60
C VAL A 46 9.71 -14.42 2.20
N VAL A 47 10.57 -15.42 1.94
CA VAL A 47 10.62 -16.11 0.65
C VAL A 47 9.34 -16.91 0.40
N LYS A 48 8.83 -17.65 1.39
CA LYS A 48 7.57 -18.40 1.28
C LYS A 48 6.39 -17.47 0.97
N LEU A 49 6.29 -16.36 1.69
CA LEU A 49 5.24 -15.36 1.46
C LEU A 49 5.34 -14.75 0.07
N THR A 50 6.54 -14.32 -0.34
CA THR A 50 6.76 -13.70 -1.65
C THR A 50 6.38 -14.65 -2.79
N LYS A 51 6.79 -15.92 -2.71
CA LYS A 51 6.43 -16.95 -3.70
C LYS A 51 4.92 -17.19 -3.75
N ARG A 52 4.26 -17.29 -2.60
CA ARG A 52 2.80 -17.44 -2.55
C ARG A 52 2.09 -16.28 -3.23
N LEU A 53 2.47 -15.04 -2.90
CA LEU A 53 1.88 -13.84 -3.50
C LEU A 53 2.11 -13.80 -5.02
N GLN A 54 3.30 -14.17 -5.50
CA GLN A 54 3.58 -14.25 -6.93
C GLN A 54 2.68 -15.26 -7.66
N ASN A 55 2.46 -16.43 -7.07
CA ASN A 55 1.58 -17.45 -7.64
C ASN A 55 0.12 -16.99 -7.63
N GLU A 56 -0.33 -16.38 -6.53
CA GLU A 56 -1.71 -15.92 -6.39
C GLU A 56 -2.03 -14.76 -7.33
N VAL A 57 -1.11 -13.81 -7.53
CA VAL A 57 -1.25 -12.76 -8.56
C VAL A 57 -1.36 -13.38 -9.94
N LYS A 58 -0.51 -14.37 -10.26
CA LYS A 58 -0.54 -15.05 -11.56
C LYS A 58 -1.88 -15.75 -11.82
N GLU A 59 -2.37 -16.49 -10.84
CA GLU A 59 -3.64 -17.21 -10.92
C GLU A 59 -4.83 -16.25 -11.08
N ARG A 60 -4.93 -15.23 -10.21
CA ARG A 60 -6.01 -14.24 -10.28
C ARG A 60 -6.00 -13.44 -11.57
N LYS A 61 -4.80 -13.10 -12.09
CA LYS A 61 -4.64 -12.45 -13.40
C LYS A 61 -5.22 -13.32 -14.51
N GLN A 62 -4.90 -14.62 -14.53
CA GLN A 62 -5.43 -15.55 -15.53
C GLN A 62 -6.95 -15.72 -15.42
N ASN A 63 -7.48 -15.80 -14.19
CA ASN A 63 -8.92 -15.93 -13.96
C ASN A 63 -9.67 -14.68 -14.43
N LEU A 64 -9.15 -13.48 -14.17
CA LEU A 64 -9.71 -12.22 -14.64
C LEU A 64 -9.74 -12.17 -16.18
N LEU A 65 -8.61 -12.45 -16.84
CA LEU A 65 -8.53 -12.46 -18.30
C LEU A 65 -9.49 -13.49 -18.94
N SER A 66 -9.66 -14.64 -18.30
CA SER A 66 -10.59 -15.68 -18.75
C SER A 66 -12.04 -15.22 -18.62
N ALA A 67 -12.42 -14.62 -17.48
CA ALA A 67 -13.76 -14.10 -17.24
C ALA A 67 -14.15 -12.97 -18.20
N VAL A 68 -13.20 -12.08 -18.50
CA VAL A 68 -13.37 -11.02 -19.51
C VAL A 68 -13.58 -11.62 -20.90
N SER A 69 -12.80 -12.64 -21.26
CA SER A 69 -12.94 -13.33 -22.56
C SER A 69 -14.28 -14.05 -22.71
N THR A 70 -14.87 -14.55 -21.63
CA THR A 70 -16.18 -15.23 -21.62
C THR A 70 -17.37 -14.29 -21.43
N ASN A 71 -17.14 -12.97 -21.30
CA ASN A 71 -18.18 -11.96 -21.02
C ASN A 71 -18.99 -12.24 -19.72
N ASP A 72 -18.36 -12.82 -18.69
CA ASP A 72 -18.98 -13.06 -17.38
C ASP A 72 -18.91 -11.81 -16.49
N PHE A 73 -19.61 -10.75 -16.88
CA PHE A 73 -19.52 -9.42 -16.26
C PHE A 73 -19.87 -9.41 -14.77
N GLY A 74 -20.69 -10.36 -14.30
CA GLY A 74 -21.06 -10.46 -12.88
C GLY A 74 -19.88 -10.88 -11.97
N ASN A 75 -18.90 -11.59 -12.52
CA ASN A 75 -17.75 -12.11 -11.77
C ASN A 75 -16.48 -11.25 -11.96
N VAL A 76 -16.39 -10.50 -13.06
CA VAL A 76 -15.23 -9.66 -13.39
C VAL A 76 -14.92 -8.67 -12.26
N SER A 77 -15.92 -8.00 -11.69
CA SER A 77 -15.71 -7.04 -10.60
C SER A 77 -15.08 -7.67 -9.36
N TYR A 78 -15.58 -8.83 -8.92
CA TYR A 78 -15.03 -9.58 -7.79
C TYR A 78 -13.59 -10.05 -8.05
N LEU A 79 -13.32 -10.57 -9.25
CA LEU A 79 -11.98 -11.02 -9.65
C LEU A 79 -11.00 -9.85 -9.75
N TRP A 80 -11.44 -8.70 -10.25
CA TRP A 80 -10.66 -7.48 -10.34
C TRP A 80 -10.23 -6.99 -8.94
N VAL A 81 -11.18 -6.90 -8.01
CA VAL A 81 -10.91 -6.50 -6.61
C VAL A 81 -9.94 -7.49 -5.96
N GLY A 82 -10.17 -8.79 -6.12
CA GLY A 82 -9.27 -9.81 -5.57
C GLY A 82 -7.85 -9.75 -6.14
N LEU A 83 -7.69 -9.46 -7.43
CA LEU A 83 -6.36 -9.24 -8.02
C LEU A 83 -5.71 -7.97 -7.45
N ALA A 84 -6.47 -6.88 -7.33
CA ALA A 84 -5.98 -5.61 -6.77
C ALA A 84 -5.50 -5.74 -5.32
N GLU A 85 -6.21 -6.48 -4.48
CA GLU A 85 -5.84 -6.72 -3.07
C GLU A 85 -4.52 -7.49 -2.94
N VAL A 86 -4.37 -8.57 -3.70
CA VAL A 86 -3.15 -9.38 -3.67
C VAL A 86 -1.98 -8.62 -4.27
N LEU A 87 -2.19 -7.89 -5.37
CA LEU A 87 -1.15 -7.07 -5.99
C LEU A 87 -0.70 -5.94 -5.04
N LEU A 88 -1.64 -5.25 -4.38
CA LEU A 88 -1.32 -4.24 -3.37
C LEU A 88 -0.48 -4.83 -2.24
N THR A 89 -0.85 -6.02 -1.75
CA THR A 89 -0.10 -6.73 -0.71
C THR A 89 1.33 -7.05 -1.18
N GLN A 90 1.47 -7.53 -2.42
CA GLN A 90 2.76 -7.81 -3.03
C GLN A 90 3.64 -6.56 -3.15
N LEU A 91 3.06 -5.43 -3.54
CA LEU A 91 3.75 -4.15 -3.65
C LEU A 91 4.23 -3.62 -2.30
N VAL A 92 3.39 -3.74 -1.27
CA VAL A 92 3.73 -3.36 0.11
C VAL A 92 4.90 -4.18 0.63
N VAL A 93 4.87 -5.50 0.43
CA VAL A 93 5.95 -6.41 0.85
C VAL A 93 7.24 -6.12 0.09
N PHE A 94 7.18 -5.98 -1.24
CA PHE A 94 8.35 -5.76 -2.10
C PHE A 94 9.04 -4.42 -1.81
N ASN A 95 8.28 -3.34 -1.68
CA ASN A 95 8.85 -2.02 -1.40
C ASN A 95 9.14 -1.80 0.09
N ARG A 96 8.70 -2.73 0.96
CA ARG A 96 8.76 -2.61 2.43
C ARG A 96 8.20 -1.27 2.92
N LYS A 97 7.14 -0.79 2.25
CA LYS A 97 6.47 0.50 2.51
C LYS A 97 5.26 0.30 3.39
N ARG A 98 4.73 1.39 3.95
CA ARG A 98 3.46 1.32 4.67
C ARG A 98 2.31 1.13 3.67
N PRO A 99 1.26 0.36 4.00
CA PRO A 99 0.12 0.19 3.12
C PRO A 99 -0.47 1.52 2.63
N GLY A 100 -0.63 2.48 3.54
CA GLY A 100 -1.14 3.81 3.20
C GLY A 100 -0.21 4.70 2.38
N GLU A 101 1.03 4.28 2.09
CA GLU A 101 1.90 4.95 1.12
C GLU A 101 1.64 4.37 -0.27
N VAL A 102 1.65 3.03 -0.41
CA VAL A 102 1.43 2.35 -1.69
C VAL A 102 0.00 2.52 -2.19
N SER A 103 -0.99 2.51 -1.30
CA SER A 103 -2.41 2.66 -1.68
C SER A 103 -2.76 4.06 -2.18
N ARG A 104 -1.83 5.02 -2.15
CA ARG A 104 -2.02 6.39 -2.65
C ARG A 104 -1.63 6.56 -4.11
N ILE A 105 -1.18 5.49 -4.77
CA ILE A 105 -0.93 5.52 -6.22
C ILE A 105 -2.25 5.82 -6.93
N ILE A 106 -2.30 6.96 -7.61
CA ILE A 106 -3.42 7.33 -8.49
C ILE A 106 -3.07 7.00 -9.95
N LEU A 107 -4.08 6.90 -10.81
CA LEU A 107 -3.89 6.59 -12.23
C LEU A 107 -2.95 7.59 -12.93
N ASP A 108 -3.03 8.88 -12.59
CA ASP A 108 -2.17 9.91 -13.17
C ASP A 108 -0.69 9.74 -12.79
N ASP A 109 -0.41 9.30 -11.56
CA ASP A 109 0.95 8.98 -11.11
C ASP A 109 1.45 7.71 -11.82
N TYR A 110 0.58 6.71 -11.95
CA TYR A 110 0.90 5.47 -12.64
C TYR A 110 1.16 5.67 -14.15
N ARG A 111 0.42 6.56 -14.82
CA ARG A 111 0.65 6.91 -16.23
C ARG A 111 2.02 7.53 -16.49
N LYS A 112 2.63 8.12 -15.46
CA LYS A 112 3.99 8.69 -15.50
C LYS A 112 5.07 7.65 -15.12
N CYS A 113 4.70 6.37 -15.04
CA CYS A 113 5.64 5.30 -14.75
C CYS A 113 6.77 5.27 -15.77
N SER A 114 8.00 5.20 -15.28
CA SER A 114 9.22 5.19 -16.10
C SER A 114 10.10 4.00 -15.75
N SER A 115 10.78 3.45 -16.75
CA SER A 115 11.89 2.51 -16.55
C SER A 115 13.21 3.28 -16.66
N GLY A 116 14.27 2.82 -15.99
CA GLY A 116 15.52 3.56 -15.88
C GLY A 116 16.30 3.61 -17.20
N GLU A 117 16.26 4.75 -17.88
CA GLU A 117 17.01 5.00 -19.13
C GLU A 117 17.60 6.42 -19.20
N ASP A 118 18.00 6.99 -18.06
CA ASP A 118 18.76 8.27 -18.06
C ASP A 118 20.27 7.99 -18.11
N SER A 119 20.78 7.92 -19.34
CA SER A 119 22.17 7.69 -19.75
C SER A 119 23.26 8.53 -19.04
N ILE A 120 22.89 9.59 -18.32
CA ILE A 120 23.80 10.49 -17.62
C ILE A 120 24.23 9.92 -16.25
N VAL A 121 23.44 8.99 -15.67
CA VAL A 121 23.67 8.47 -14.31
C VAL A 121 24.49 7.18 -14.30
N ASP A 122 24.65 6.52 -15.45
CA ASP A 122 25.30 5.21 -15.58
C ASP A 122 26.79 5.21 -15.18
N SER A 123 27.48 6.36 -15.25
CA SER A 123 28.89 6.45 -14.86
C SER A 123 29.12 6.48 -13.35
N ALA A 124 28.09 6.84 -12.57
CA ALA A 124 28.16 6.93 -11.10
C ALA A 124 27.59 5.70 -10.39
N LEU A 125 26.82 4.88 -11.11
CA LEU A 125 26.18 3.69 -10.58
C LEU A 125 27.08 2.46 -10.71
N SER A 126 26.98 1.57 -9.74
CA SER A 126 27.58 0.25 -9.85
C SER A 126 26.90 -0.58 -10.94
N LYS A 127 27.61 -1.60 -11.43
CA LYS A 127 27.07 -2.54 -12.44
C LYS A 127 25.74 -3.18 -12.02
N TRP A 128 25.55 -3.43 -10.72
CA TRP A 128 24.31 -4.03 -10.22
C TRP A 128 23.16 -3.01 -10.16
N GLU A 129 23.43 -1.76 -9.79
CA GLU A 129 22.42 -0.68 -9.79
C GLU A 129 21.92 -0.40 -11.20
N VAL A 130 22.83 -0.31 -12.17
CA VAL A 130 22.48 -0.15 -13.59
C VAL A 130 21.60 -1.32 -14.07
N ALA A 131 21.94 -2.55 -13.68
CA ALA A 131 21.13 -3.72 -14.01
C ALA A 131 19.73 -3.66 -13.38
N LEU A 132 19.60 -3.17 -12.14
CA LEU A 132 18.29 -3.00 -11.50
C LEU A 132 17.45 -1.90 -12.14
N CYS A 133 18.06 -0.78 -12.52
CA CYS A 133 17.36 0.31 -13.22
C CYS A 133 16.72 -0.16 -14.54
N LYS A 134 17.34 -1.14 -15.22
CA LYS A 134 16.80 -1.75 -16.45
C LYS A 134 15.66 -2.74 -16.19
N CYS A 135 15.61 -3.35 -15.01
CA CYS A 135 14.65 -4.40 -14.68
C CYS A 135 13.44 -3.88 -13.88
N LEU A 136 13.56 -2.71 -13.24
CA LEU A 136 12.55 -2.16 -12.35
C LEU A 136 11.92 -0.92 -12.94
N TRP A 137 10.60 -0.86 -12.81
CA TRP A 137 9.81 0.31 -13.13
C TRP A 137 9.64 1.18 -11.90
N ARG A 138 9.58 2.49 -12.10
CA ARG A 138 9.43 3.50 -11.06
C ARG A 138 8.12 4.24 -11.21
N VAL A 139 7.39 4.38 -10.11
CA VAL A 139 6.24 5.27 -9.98
C VAL A 139 6.54 6.27 -8.86
N GLU A 140 6.35 7.55 -9.15
CA GLU A 140 6.53 8.64 -8.19
C GLU A 140 5.16 9.12 -7.70
N ILE A 141 4.96 9.11 -6.38
CA ILE A 141 3.70 9.51 -5.75
C ILE A 141 3.92 10.61 -4.71
N VAL A 142 2.88 11.38 -4.42
CA VAL A 142 2.93 12.42 -3.38
C VAL A 142 2.59 11.83 -2.00
N GLY A 143 3.60 11.74 -1.15
CA GLY A 143 3.50 11.31 0.24
C GLY A 143 3.07 12.43 1.20
N LYS A 144 3.27 12.18 2.51
CA LYS A 144 2.97 13.20 3.54
C LYS A 144 3.86 14.43 3.37
N ARG A 145 3.29 15.62 3.63
CA ARG A 145 3.99 16.91 3.54
C ARG A 145 4.64 17.14 2.17
N TRP A 146 3.96 16.74 1.09
CA TRP A 146 4.41 16.94 -0.30
C TRP A 146 5.74 16.26 -0.65
N LYS A 147 6.16 15.26 0.14
CA LYS A 147 7.38 14.51 -0.16
C LYS A 147 7.09 13.48 -1.25
N THR A 148 7.87 13.50 -2.33
CA THR A 148 7.84 12.45 -3.34
C THR A 148 8.28 11.13 -2.73
N VAL A 149 7.46 10.10 -2.93
CA VAL A 149 7.76 8.72 -2.55
C VAL A 149 7.87 7.92 -3.83
N VAL A 150 8.95 7.16 -3.93
CA VAL A 150 9.17 6.24 -5.04
C VAL A 150 8.62 4.85 -4.68
N VAL A 151 7.84 4.28 -5.60
CA VAL A 151 7.39 2.88 -5.58
C VAL A 151 8.00 2.16 -6.77
N LEU A 152 8.65 1.04 -6.51
CA LEU A 152 9.28 0.18 -7.52
C LEU A 152 8.35 -0.98 -7.87
N LEU A 153 8.31 -1.32 -9.15
CA LEU A 153 7.54 -2.44 -9.70
C LEU A 153 8.47 -3.36 -10.48
N THR A 154 8.29 -4.66 -10.33
CA THR A 154 8.86 -5.65 -11.26
C THR A 154 8.06 -5.69 -12.55
N ALA A 155 8.62 -6.26 -13.62
CA ALA A 155 7.89 -6.47 -14.88
C ALA A 155 6.56 -7.23 -14.67
N THR A 156 6.56 -8.26 -13.82
CA THR A 156 5.35 -9.04 -13.50
C THR A 156 4.29 -8.23 -12.77
N MET A 157 4.70 -7.34 -11.85
CA MET A 157 3.78 -6.41 -11.16
C MET A 157 3.24 -5.36 -12.12
N LYS A 158 4.09 -4.85 -13.01
CA LYS A 158 3.72 -3.87 -14.04
C LYS A 158 2.62 -4.46 -14.94
N GLU A 159 2.82 -5.67 -15.47
CA GLU A 159 1.82 -6.37 -16.28
C GLU A 159 0.49 -6.59 -15.54
N ALA A 160 0.55 -6.99 -14.26
CA ALA A 160 -0.67 -7.18 -13.47
C ALA A 160 -1.41 -5.86 -13.23
N MET A 161 -0.67 -4.78 -13.00
CA MET A 161 -1.23 -3.44 -12.84
C MET A 161 -1.82 -2.92 -14.16
N ASP A 162 -1.17 -3.18 -15.30
CA ASP A 162 -1.73 -2.87 -16.63
C ASP A 162 -3.04 -3.62 -16.86
N THR A 163 -3.08 -4.90 -16.51
CA THR A 163 -4.31 -5.72 -16.60
C THR A 163 -5.44 -5.11 -15.77
N LEU A 164 -5.16 -4.60 -14.56
CA LEU A 164 -6.16 -3.92 -13.74
C LEU A 164 -6.64 -2.61 -14.38
N VAL A 165 -5.73 -1.80 -14.92
CA VAL A 165 -6.07 -0.52 -15.55
C VAL A 165 -6.91 -0.73 -16.81
N GLU A 166 -6.56 -1.70 -17.65
CA GLU A 166 -7.28 -2.02 -18.90
C GLU A 166 -8.70 -2.54 -18.65
N ASN A 167 -8.90 -3.34 -17.60
CA ASN A 167 -10.18 -3.96 -17.28
C ASN A 167 -11.00 -3.19 -16.23
N ARG A 168 -10.57 -1.97 -15.86
CA ARG A 168 -11.22 -1.13 -14.85
C ARG A 168 -12.66 -0.78 -15.22
N GLU A 169 -12.88 -0.35 -16.47
CA GLU A 169 -14.21 0.03 -16.97
C GLU A 169 -15.14 -1.20 -17.08
N VAL A 170 -14.61 -2.36 -17.44
CA VAL A 170 -15.37 -3.62 -17.54
C VAL A 170 -15.80 -4.12 -16.15
N ALA A 171 -14.98 -3.85 -15.14
CA ALA A 171 -15.26 -4.20 -13.75
C ALA A 171 -16.26 -3.25 -13.05
N ASP A 172 -16.63 -2.14 -13.71
CA ASP A 172 -17.46 -1.06 -13.16
C ASP A 172 -16.90 -0.45 -11.86
N VAL A 173 -15.58 -0.18 -11.83
CA VAL A 173 -14.84 0.35 -10.66
C VAL A 173 -14.07 1.63 -10.98
#